data_AF-A5UZ71-F1
#
_entry.id   AF-A5UZ71-F1
#
_cell.length_a   1.000
_cell.length_b   1.000
_cell.length_c   1.000
_cell.angle_alpha   90.00
_cell.angle_beta   90.00
_cell.angle_gamma   90.00
#
_symmetry.space_group_name_H-M   'P 1'
#
loop_
_entity.id
_entity.type
_entity.pdbx_description
1 polymer ?
#
loop_
_entity_poly.entity_id
_entity_poly.type
_entity_poly.pdbx_seq_one_letter_code
_entity_poly.pdbx_strand_id
1 'polypeptide(L)'
;MNFRMAPYRVLAQNGRNWYILLLSDGRLQLDFGPFAMALHQDAFGLLHGLVEAATQHSSATAGCVAHAGAERSIWIDPQYGALLLAFDSVVLRFMPQELLIFVQLCREASQKLSLTPITLPLEGNLN
;
A
#
# COMPACT_ATOMS: atom_id res chain seq x y z
N MET A 1 -11.65 -29.27 6.09
CA MET A 1 -10.41 -28.64 6.60
C MET A 1 -10.81 -27.31 7.22
N ASN A 2 -10.90 -27.23 8.56
CA ASN A 2 -11.21 -25.97 9.24
C ASN A 2 -9.94 -25.12 9.23
N PHE A 3 -9.86 -24.15 8.32
CA PHE A 3 -8.89 -23.06 8.42
C PHE A 3 -9.22 -22.27 9.68
N ARG A 4 -8.68 -22.69 10.83
CA ARG A 4 -8.57 -21.80 11.97
C ARG A 4 -7.60 -20.71 11.55
N MET A 5 -8.10 -19.50 11.31
CA MET A 5 -7.23 -18.36 11.12
C MET A 5 -6.27 -18.31 12.31
N ALA A 6 -4.96 -18.33 12.02
CA ALA A 6 -3.96 -18.11 13.04
C ALA A 6 -4.31 -16.81 13.80
N PRO A 7 -4.04 -16.72 15.11
CA PRO A 7 -4.38 -15.52 15.86
C PRO A 7 -3.80 -14.29 15.19
N TYR A 8 -4.66 -13.31 14.91
CA TYR A 8 -4.32 -12.06 14.26
C TYR A 8 -4.85 -10.88 15.08
N ARG A 9 -4.20 -9.73 14.92
CA ARG A 9 -4.67 -8.45 15.47
C ARG A 9 -5.04 -7.53 14.31
N VAL A 10 -6.25 -7.00 14.31
CA VAL A 10 -6.66 -5.97 13.35
C VAL A 10 -5.93 -4.66 13.68
N LEU A 11 -5.12 -4.17 12.74
CA LEU A 11 -4.40 -2.91 12.83
C LEU A 11 -5.15 -1.76 12.17
N ALA A 12 -5.87 -2.00 11.07
CA ALA A 12 -6.70 -0.99 10.44
C ALA A 12 -7.85 -1.67 9.69
N GLN A 13 -8.97 -0.95 9.54
CA GLN A 13 -10.09 -1.42 8.72
C GLN A 13 -10.89 -0.28 8.10
N ASN A 14 -11.56 -0.53 6.99
CA ASN A 14 -12.54 0.40 6.40
C ASN A 14 -13.95 -0.21 6.34
N GLY A 15 -14.93 0.59 5.94
CA GLY A 15 -16.31 0.13 5.72
C GLY A 15 -16.52 -0.75 4.48
N ARG A 16 -15.45 -1.13 3.75
CA ARG A 16 -15.47 -1.98 2.55
C ARG A 16 -14.84 -3.36 2.81
N ASN A 17 -14.68 -3.77 4.07
CA ASN A 17 -14.03 -5.01 4.47
C ASN A 17 -12.57 -5.12 4.01
N TRP A 18 -11.86 -3.99 3.92
CA TRP A 18 -10.41 -4.01 3.80
C TRP A 18 -9.80 -3.96 5.18
N TYR A 19 -8.77 -4.77 5.40
CA TYR A 19 -8.09 -4.89 6.68
C TYR A 19 -6.59 -4.86 6.51
N ILE A 20 -5.91 -4.27 7.49
CA ILE A 20 -4.49 -4.55 7.74
C ILE A 20 -4.43 -5.33 9.03
N LEU A 21 -3.89 -6.55 8.95
CA LEU A 21 -3.81 -7.49 10.08
C LEU A 21 -2.35 -7.71 10.45
N LEU A 22 -2.05 -7.79 11.74
CA LEU A 22 -0.79 -8.35 12.23
C LEU A 22 -1.01 -9.85 12.49
N LEU A 23 -0.25 -10.68 11.80
CA LEU A 23 -0.27 -12.13 11.98
C LEU A 23 0.61 -12.54 13.17
N SER A 24 0.35 -13.74 13.69
CA SER A 24 1.11 -14.32 14.82
C SER A 24 2.61 -14.47 14.57
N ASP A 25 3.04 -14.52 13.31
CA ASP A 25 4.44 -14.62 12.90
C ASP A 25 5.12 -13.25 12.69
N GLY A 26 4.42 -12.16 13.02
CA GLY A 26 4.92 -10.79 12.90
C GLY A 26 4.78 -10.18 11.50
N ARG A 27 4.30 -10.93 10.50
CA ARG A 27 3.99 -10.37 9.18
C ARG A 27 2.69 -9.57 9.22
N LEU A 28 2.58 -8.60 8.33
CA LEU A 28 1.32 -7.91 8.07
C LEU A 28 0.61 -8.57 6.89
N GLN A 29 -0.69 -8.79 7.01
CA GLN A 29 -1.56 -9.12 5.90
C GLN A 29 -2.38 -7.89 5.50
N LEU A 30 -2.31 -7.52 4.22
CA LEU A 30 -3.22 -6.57 3.60
C LEU A 30 -4.33 -7.38 2.96
N ASP A 31 -5.54 -7.21 3.46
CA ASP A 31 -6.73 -7.90 3.00
C ASP A 31 -7.64 -6.89 2.31
N PHE A 32 -7.98 -7.17 1.06
CA PHE A 32 -8.83 -6.33 0.21
C PHE A 32 -10.14 -7.05 -0.17
N GLY A 33 -10.53 -8.09 0.55
CA GLY A 33 -11.69 -8.94 0.28
C GLY A 33 -11.30 -10.21 -0.48
N PRO A 34 -11.53 -10.31 -1.81
CA PRO A 34 -11.14 -11.49 -2.59
C PRO A 34 -9.63 -11.65 -2.78
N PHE A 35 -8.84 -10.62 -2.43
CA PHE A 35 -7.39 -10.61 -2.58
C PHE A 35 -6.74 -10.27 -1.25
N ALA A 36 -5.63 -10.95 -0.94
CA ALA A 36 -4.80 -10.62 0.20
C ALA A 36 -3.33 -10.81 -0.15
N MET A 37 -2.46 -10.00 0.46
CA MET A 37 -1.01 -10.19 0.39
C MET A 37 -0.42 -10.08 1.79
N ALA A 38 0.65 -10.82 2.04
CA ALA A 38 1.39 -10.77 3.30
C ALA A 38 2.81 -10.25 3.06
N LEU A 39 3.29 -9.41 3.97
CA LEU A 39 4.60 -8.79 3.86
C LEU A 39 5.22 -8.54 5.24
N HIS A 40 6.55 -8.45 5.27
CA HIS A 40 7.28 -8.13 6.49
C HIS A 40 7.10 -6.66 6.90
N GLN A 41 7.29 -6.36 8.19
CA GLN A 41 7.10 -5.02 8.74
C GLN A 41 7.97 -3.95 8.03
N ASP A 42 9.20 -4.28 7.65
CA ASP A 42 10.08 -3.35 6.93
C ASP A 42 9.54 -3.03 5.52
N ALA A 43 9.05 -4.05 4.82
CA ALA A 43 8.40 -3.89 3.52
C ALA A 43 7.11 -3.07 3.64
N PHE A 44 6.41 -3.17 4.77
CA PHE A 44 5.22 -2.36 5.04
C PHE A 44 5.57 -0.88 5.20
N GLY A 45 6.66 -0.56 5.92
CA GLY A 45 7.14 0.82 6.05
C GLY A 45 7.47 1.45 4.70
N LEU A 46 8.07 0.67 3.79
CA LEU A 46 8.33 1.10 2.41
C LEU A 46 7.05 1.30 1.60
N LEU A 47 6.13 0.34 1.67
CA LEU A 47 4.84 0.41 1.00
C LEU A 47 4.03 1.63 1.45
N HIS A 48 3.99 1.88 2.76
CA HIS A 48 3.35 3.07 3.32
C HIS A 48 3.97 4.35 2.74
N GLY A 49 5.31 4.44 2.69
CA GLY A 49 6.02 5.53 2.05
C GLY A 49 5.64 5.75 0.57
N LEU A 50 5.58 4.67 -0.22
CA LEU A 50 5.19 4.72 -1.63
C LEU A 50 3.78 5.29 -1.82
N VAL A 51 2.80 4.76 -1.07
CA VAL A 51 1.42 5.21 -1.24
C VAL A 51 1.20 6.63 -0.73
N GLU A 52 1.91 7.06 0.32
CA GLU A 52 1.92 8.46 0.77
C GLU A 52 2.46 9.39 -0.32
N ALA A 53 3.62 9.07 -0.89
CA ALA A 53 4.22 9.83 -1.97
C ALA A 53 3.26 9.97 -3.17
N ALA A 54 2.59 8.88 -3.56
CA ALA A 54 1.61 8.91 -4.65
C ALA A 54 0.42 9.85 -4.38
N THR A 55 0.04 10.11 -3.13
CA THR A 55 -1.02 11.10 -2.82
C THR A 55 -0.58 12.55 -2.89
N GLN A 56 0.73 12.81 -2.88
CA GLN A 56 1.29 14.17 -2.95
C GLN A 56 1.40 14.70 -4.38
N HIS A 57 1.23 13.83 -5.38
CA HIS A 57 1.22 14.23 -6.79
C HIS A 57 -0.15 14.78 -7.21
N SER A 58 -0.24 16.09 -7.40
CA SER A 58 -1.47 16.79 -7.77
C SER A 58 -1.76 16.84 -9.27
N SER A 59 -0.83 16.40 -10.14
CA SER A 59 -0.86 16.77 -11.57
C SER A 59 -0.22 15.75 -12.54
N ALA A 60 0.09 14.53 -12.13
CA ALA A 60 0.85 13.63 -13.00
C ALA A 60 0.01 13.15 -14.20
N THR A 61 0.34 13.66 -15.38
CA THR A 61 -0.15 13.21 -16.68
C THR A 61 0.70 12.03 -17.14
N ALA A 62 0.27 10.79 -16.89
CA ALA A 62 0.91 9.52 -17.29
C ALA A 62 2.39 9.35 -16.88
N GLY A 63 2.71 8.35 -16.06
CA GLY A 63 4.09 8.06 -15.66
C GLY A 63 4.21 7.42 -14.28
N CYS A 64 5.45 7.26 -13.81
CA CYS A 64 5.73 6.87 -12.43
C CYS A 64 5.43 8.05 -11.51
N VAL A 65 4.82 7.79 -10.35
CA VAL A 65 4.52 8.81 -9.33
C VAL A 65 5.24 8.57 -8.02
N ALA A 66 5.74 7.37 -7.79
CA ALA A 66 6.61 7.07 -6.65
C ALA A 66 7.37 5.79 -6.95
N HIS A 67 8.65 5.72 -6.59
CA HIS A 67 9.42 4.50 -6.76
C HIS A 67 10.45 4.30 -5.65
N ALA A 68 10.73 3.02 -5.39
CA ALA A 68 11.81 2.52 -4.55
C ALA A 68 12.50 1.34 -5.26
N GLY A 69 12.66 1.46 -6.58
CA GLY A 69 13.13 0.41 -7.48
C GLY A 69 12.08 0.03 -8.52
N ALA A 70 12.47 -0.75 -9.53
CA ALA A 70 11.58 -1.12 -10.64
C ALA A 70 10.36 -1.94 -10.15
N GLU A 71 10.57 -2.88 -9.23
CA GLU A 71 9.53 -3.76 -8.70
C GLU A 71 8.72 -3.13 -7.56
N ARG A 72 9.02 -1.89 -7.17
CA ARG A 72 8.40 -1.19 -6.03
C ARG A 72 8.07 0.23 -6.43
N SER A 73 6.99 0.38 -7.16
CA SER A 73 6.67 1.62 -7.85
C SER A 73 5.16 1.81 -8.01
N ILE A 74 4.72 3.05 -8.07
CA ILE A 74 3.34 3.43 -8.36
C ILE A 74 3.33 4.19 -9.68
N TRP A 75 2.44 3.78 -10.58
CA TRP A 75 2.28 4.36 -11.92
C TRP A 75 0.86 4.81 -12.13
N ILE A 76 0.67 5.85 -12.94
CA ILE A 76 -0.65 6.21 -13.45
C ILE A 76 -0.89 5.44 -14.73
N ASP A 77 -2.00 4.71 -14.77
CA ASP A 77 -2.58 4.11 -15.96
C ASP A 77 -3.55 5.11 -16.61
N PRO A 78 -3.14 5.82 -17.67
CA PRO A 78 -3.97 6.86 -18.29
C PRO A 78 -5.17 6.28 -19.05
N GLN A 79 -5.12 5.01 -19.47
CA GLN A 79 -6.20 4.38 -20.22
C GLN A 79 -7.44 4.20 -19.33
N TYR A 80 -7.22 3.91 -18.05
CA TYR A 80 -8.30 3.64 -17.12
C TYR A 80 -8.42 4.65 -15.97
N GLY A 81 -7.56 5.66 -15.92
CA GLY A 81 -7.52 6.64 -14.82
C GLY A 81 -7.25 5.99 -13.47
N ALA A 82 -6.45 4.92 -13.44
CA ALA A 82 -6.14 4.13 -12.25
C ALA A 82 -4.66 4.30 -11.87
N LEU A 83 -4.34 3.95 -10.62
CA LEU A 83 -2.96 3.82 -10.15
C LEU A 83 -2.60 2.35 -10.04
N LEU A 84 -1.43 1.99 -10.58
CA LEU A 84 -0.85 0.66 -10.50
C LEU A 84 0.28 0.69 -9.49
N LEU A 85 0.11 -0.01 -8.38
CA LEU A 85 1.17 -0.28 -7.42
C LEU A 85 1.80 -1.63 -7.78
N ALA A 86 3.02 -1.60 -8.28
CA ALA A 86 3.91 -2.77 -8.33
C ALA A 86 4.65 -2.86 -7.00
N PHE A 87 4.58 -4.03 -6.35
CA PHE A 87 5.31 -4.31 -5.12
C PHE A 87 5.77 -5.77 -5.10
N ASP A 88 7.05 -5.96 -5.39
CA ASP A 88 7.67 -7.27 -5.64
C ASP A 88 6.89 -8.03 -6.73
N SER A 89 6.38 -9.23 -6.45
CA SER A 89 5.62 -10.05 -7.40
C SER A 89 4.12 -9.74 -7.44
N VAL A 90 3.67 -8.64 -6.82
CA VAL A 90 2.26 -8.26 -6.73
C VAL A 90 2.03 -6.94 -7.45
N VAL A 91 1.00 -6.90 -8.29
CA VAL A 91 0.50 -5.64 -8.87
C VAL A 91 -0.92 -5.41 -8.35
N LEU A 92 -1.10 -4.31 -7.63
CA LEU A 92 -2.41 -3.84 -7.18
C LEU A 92 -2.84 -2.66 -8.04
N ARG A 93 -4.11 -2.62 -8.38
CA ARG A 93 -4.70 -1.51 -9.11
C ARG A 93 -5.71 -0.80 -8.21
N PHE A 94 -5.59 0.51 -8.12
CA PHE A 94 -6.47 1.36 -7.33
C PHE A 94 -7.10 2.44 -8.21
N MET A 95 -8.39 2.69 -8.04
CA MET A 95 -8.95 3.99 -8.41
C MET A 95 -8.42 5.08 -7.46
N PRO A 96 -8.37 6.36 -7.86
CA PRO A 96 -7.82 7.43 -7.03
C PRO A 96 -8.43 7.48 -5.61
N GLN A 97 -9.75 7.25 -5.48
CA GLN A 97 -10.41 7.21 -4.17
C GLN A 97 -10.01 5.98 -3.34
N GLU A 98 -9.73 4.85 -3.98
CA GLU A 98 -9.29 3.63 -3.31
C GLU A 98 -7.87 3.77 -2.78
N LEU A 99 -7.00 4.50 -3.49
CA LEU A 99 -5.67 4.85 -2.99
C LEU A 99 -5.76 5.68 -1.71
N LEU A 100 -6.65 6.69 -1.67
CA LEU A 100 -6.84 7.50 -0.45
C LEU A 100 -7.30 6.66 0.75
N ILE A 101 -8.21 5.72 0.49
CA ILE A 101 -8.67 4.77 1.51
C ILE A 101 -7.50 3.89 1.97
N PHE A 102 -6.70 3.36 1.03
CA PHE A 102 -5.58 2.50 1.35
C PHE A 102 -4.50 3.22 2.15
N VAL A 103 -4.15 4.46 1.78
CA VAL A 103 -3.20 5.31 2.50
C VAL A 103 -3.67 5.54 3.94
N GLN A 104 -4.97 5.78 4.14
CA GLN A 104 -5.52 5.95 5.49
C GLN A 104 -5.39 4.68 6.34
N LEU A 105 -5.62 3.51 5.74
CA LEU A 105 -5.38 2.22 6.42
C LEU A 105 -3.89 2.07 6.78
N CYS A 106 -2.98 2.41 5.86
CA CYS A 106 -1.55 2.37 6.12
C CYS A 106 -1.14 3.30 7.28
N ARG A 107 -1.66 4.53 7.31
CA ARG A 107 -1.44 5.48 8.41
C ARG A 107 -1.89 4.92 9.75
N GLU A 108 -3.10 4.39 9.84
CA GLU A 108 -3.64 3.84 11.09
C GLU A 108 -2.81 2.64 11.58
N ALA A 109 -2.44 1.73 10.67
CA ALA A 109 -1.64 0.56 11.00
C ALA A 109 -0.22 0.96 11.44
N SER A 110 0.44 1.88 10.72
CA SER A 110 1.76 2.40 11.08
C SER A 110 1.75 3.09 12.45
N GLN A 111 0.71 3.86 12.78
CA GLN A 111 0.56 4.46 14.11
C GLN A 111 0.49 3.39 15.21
N LYS A 112 -0.31 2.33 15.02
CA LYS A 112 -0.44 1.24 16.01
C LYS A 112 0.82 0.38 16.16
N LEU A 113 1.68 0.37 15.15
CA LEU A 113 2.98 -0.31 15.17
C LEU A 113 4.15 0.62 15.52
N SER A 114 3.89 1.91 15.74
CA SER A 114 4.93 2.94 15.92
C SER A 114 5.96 2.95 14.78
N LEU A 115 5.49 2.69 13.56
CA LEU A 115 6.30 2.74 12.35
C LEU A 115 6.35 4.15 11.80
N THR A 116 7.54 4.57 11.42
CA THR A 116 7.74 5.80 10.65
C THR A 116 7.74 5.46 9.16
N PRO A 117 6.81 5.98 8.35
CA PRO A 117 6.86 5.79 6.90
C PRO A 117 8.19 6.26 6.32
N ILE A 118 8.70 5.52 5.34
CA ILE A 118 9.89 5.93 4.61
C ILE A 118 9.53 7.12 3.72
N THR A 119 10.27 8.22 3.84
CA THR A 119 10.15 9.35 2.91
C THR A 119 10.82 8.97 1.59
N LEU A 120 10.06 9.02 0.50
CA LEU A 120 10.55 8.72 -0.84
C LEU A 120 10.62 10.00 -1.68
N PRO A 121 11.59 10.08 -2.62
CA PRO A 121 11.63 11.18 -3.56
C PRO A 121 10.37 11.14 -4.44
N LEU A 122 9.73 12.30 -4.60
CA LEU A 122 8.66 12.51 -5.56
C LEU A 122 9.29 12.66 -6.96
N GLU A 123 8.71 12.05 -7.99
CA GLU A 123 9.18 12.33 -9.37
C GLU A 123 8.78 13.76 -9.76
N GLY A 124 9.77 14.65 -9.75
CA GLY A 124 9.67 16.04 -10.18
C GLY A 124 11.03 16.71 -10.43
N ASN A 125 12.13 15.96 -10.37
CA ASN A 125 13.50 16.45 -10.58
C ASN A 125 14.35 15.42 -11.34
N LEU A 126 13.81 14.83 -12.40
CA LEU A 126 14.62 14.21 -13.45
C LEU A 126 14.53 15.12 -14.67
N ASN A 127 15.31 16.20 -14.64
CA ASN A 127 15.72 16.90 -15.85
C ASN A 127 16.82 16.09 -16.54
#